data_AF-A0A923RWY2-F1
#
_entry.id   AF-A0A923RWY2-F1
#
_cell.length_a   1.000
_cell.length_b   1.000
_cell.length_c   1.000
_cell.angle_alpha   90.00
_cell.angle_beta   90.00
_cell.angle_gamma   90.00
#
_symmetry.space_group_name_H-M   'P 1'
#
loop_
_entity.id
_entity.type
_entity.pdbx_description
1 polymer ?
#
loop_
_entity_poly.entity_id
_entity_poly.type
_entity_poly.pdbx_seq_one_letter_code
_entity_poly.pdbx_strand_id
1 'polypeptide(L)'
;IKIGADGQVSVDGIQDHAMKQKIENVLSKYSDELMDIYFSMDSEIQALSDKEKYLLQAAVDVEKFLYKATGGSVSLGDLSVENATIHGLPKTLDDLLNNPGGNQTYQDYASDIREISAYKQTQHKDIMSELNVQFVIADGTIQIN
;
A
#
# COMPACT_ATOMS: atom_id res chain seq x y z
N ILE A 1 -12.89 10.91 2.00
CA ILE A 1 -12.53 9.70 1.24
C ILE A 1 -11.19 9.25 1.79
N LYS A 2 -11.06 7.99 2.18
CA LYS A 2 -9.81 7.40 2.70
C LYS A 2 -9.42 6.24 1.81
N ILE A 3 -8.13 6.09 1.56
CA ILE A 3 -7.58 5.00 0.77
C ILE A 3 -6.56 4.26 1.63
N GLY A 4 -6.76 2.96 1.84
CA GLY A 4 -5.79 2.11 2.50
C GLY A 4 -4.59 1.83 1.60
N ALA A 5 -3.44 1.48 2.17
CA ALA A 5 -2.28 1.00 1.41
C ALA A 5 -2.63 -0.24 0.56
N ASP A 6 -3.62 -1.03 1.00
CA ASP A 6 -4.22 -2.16 0.28
C ASP A 6 -5.10 -1.76 -0.91
N GLY A 7 -5.29 -0.47 -1.15
CA GLY A 7 -6.14 0.10 -2.20
C GLY A 7 -7.63 0.14 -1.86
N GLN A 8 -8.04 -0.25 -0.65
CA GLN A 8 -9.44 -0.18 -0.26
C GLN A 8 -9.87 1.27 -0.05
N VAL A 9 -11.04 1.63 -0.61
CA VAL A 9 -11.60 2.96 -0.51
C VAL A 9 -12.77 2.97 0.46
N SER A 10 -12.77 3.92 1.38
CA SER A 10 -13.90 4.19 2.27
C SER A 10 -14.32 5.66 2.21
N VAL A 11 -15.62 5.90 2.40
CA VAL A 11 -16.19 7.25 2.40
C VAL A 11 -16.95 7.52 3.69
N ASP A 12 -16.61 8.63 4.33
CA ASP A 12 -17.28 9.13 5.53
C ASP A 12 -18.24 10.29 5.18
N GLY A 13 -19.16 10.61 6.09
CA GLY A 13 -20.09 11.73 5.93
C GLY A 13 -21.38 11.43 5.14
N ILE A 14 -21.59 10.18 4.73
CA ILE A 14 -22.79 9.74 3.99
C ILE A 14 -23.57 8.74 4.85
N GLN A 15 -24.77 9.13 5.29
CA GLN A 15 -25.63 8.31 6.14
C GLN A 15 -26.39 7.22 5.36
N ASP A 16 -26.72 7.50 4.09
CA ASP A 16 -27.39 6.52 3.24
C ASP A 16 -26.38 5.43 2.83
N HIS A 17 -26.59 4.22 3.34
CA HIS A 17 -25.70 3.08 3.09
C HIS A 17 -25.62 2.67 1.62
N ALA A 18 -26.73 2.70 0.89
CA ALA A 18 -26.75 2.31 -0.52
C ALA A 18 -26.01 3.34 -1.37
N MET A 19 -26.18 4.63 -1.07
CA MET A 19 -25.44 5.71 -1.69
C MET A 19 -23.95 5.64 -1.36
N LYS A 20 -23.60 5.43 -0.08
CA LYS A 20 -22.22 5.27 0.38
C LYS A 20 -21.52 4.15 -0.39
N GLN A 21 -22.11 2.96 -0.42
CA GLN A 21 -21.56 1.81 -1.12
C GLN A 21 -21.41 2.08 -2.63
N LYS A 22 -22.38 2.75 -3.25
CA LYS A 22 -22.31 3.10 -4.68
C LYS A 22 -21.14 4.04 -4.97
N ILE A 23 -20.87 5.00 -4.08
CA ILE A 23 -19.76 5.94 -4.22
C ILE A 23 -18.43 5.22 -3.98
N GLU A 24 -18.32 4.41 -2.93
CA GLU A 24 -17.12 3.58 -2.66
C GLU A 24 -16.78 2.69 -3.87
N ASN A 25 -17.77 2.02 -4.46
CA ASN A 25 -17.60 1.19 -5.65
C ASN A 25 -17.18 1.97 -6.91
N VAL A 26 -17.53 3.25 -7.01
CA VAL A 26 -17.07 4.10 -8.12
C VAL A 26 -15.64 4.54 -7.87
N LEU A 27 -15.34 5.04 -6.68
CA LEU A 27 -14.02 5.55 -6.32
C LEU A 27 -12.96 4.44 -6.29
N SER A 28 -13.33 3.21 -5.89
CA SER A 28 -12.39 2.08 -5.85
C SER A 28 -11.81 1.74 -7.22
N LYS A 29 -12.53 2.05 -8.31
CA LYS A 29 -12.06 1.88 -9.70
C LYS A 29 -10.96 2.87 -10.08
N TYR A 30 -10.80 3.94 -9.30
CA TYR A 30 -9.81 5.00 -9.50
C TYR A 30 -8.84 5.08 -8.31
N SER A 31 -8.75 4.01 -7.51
CA SER A 31 -7.95 4.03 -6.27
C SER A 31 -6.47 4.23 -6.55
N ASP A 32 -5.96 3.65 -7.63
CA ASP A 32 -4.57 3.83 -8.06
C ASP A 32 -4.31 5.28 -8.48
N GLU A 33 -5.17 5.87 -9.32
CA GLU A 33 -5.02 7.27 -9.75
C GLU A 33 -5.16 8.26 -8.59
N LEU A 34 -6.05 7.99 -7.63
CA LEU A 34 -6.18 8.79 -6.42
C LEU A 34 -4.93 8.67 -5.54
N MET A 35 -4.33 7.48 -5.45
CA MET A 35 -3.05 7.28 -4.75
C MET A 35 -1.93 8.10 -5.39
N ASP A 36 -1.82 8.06 -6.72
CA ASP A 36 -0.80 8.80 -7.49
C ASP A 36 -0.95 10.32 -7.31
N ILE A 37 -2.20 10.81 -7.29
CA ILE A 37 -2.50 12.22 -6.99
C ILE A 37 -2.02 12.56 -5.58
N TYR A 38 -2.35 11.72 -4.58
CA TYR A 38 -1.93 11.94 -3.19
C TYR A 38 -0.40 12.00 -3.08
N PHE A 39 0.30 11.01 -3.62
CA PHE A 39 1.77 10.97 -3.64
C PHE A 39 2.38 12.19 -4.31
N SER A 40 1.77 12.71 -5.37
CA SER A 40 2.29 13.86 -6.10
C SER A 40 2.07 15.20 -5.39
N MET A 41 1.07 15.28 -4.49
CA MET A 41 0.65 16.54 -3.88
C MET A 41 0.97 16.65 -2.39
N ASP A 42 1.06 15.52 -1.67
CA ASP A 42 1.35 15.52 -0.25
C ASP A 42 2.77 16.05 0.02
N SER A 43 2.89 17.09 0.85
CA SER A 43 4.16 17.78 1.05
C SER A 43 5.17 16.97 1.85
N GLU A 44 4.71 16.09 2.73
CA GLU A 44 5.59 15.25 3.56
C GLU A 44 6.18 14.13 2.69
N ILE A 45 5.35 13.51 1.85
CA ILE A 45 5.80 12.55 0.83
C ILE A 45 6.73 13.22 -0.18
N GLN A 46 6.41 14.43 -0.63
CA GLN A 46 7.27 15.15 -1.58
C GLN A 46 8.63 15.52 -0.98
N ALA A 47 8.73 15.67 0.34
CA ALA A 47 9.98 15.91 1.05
C ALA A 47 10.84 14.64 1.25
N LEU A 48 10.29 13.44 1.05
CA LEU A 48 11.06 12.19 1.09
C LEU A 48 12.15 12.15 0.02
N SER A 49 13.24 11.43 0.30
CA SER A 49 14.25 11.13 -0.72
C SER A 49 13.68 10.26 -1.85
N ASP A 50 14.32 10.26 -3.02
CA ASP A 50 13.89 9.43 -4.16
C ASP A 50 13.80 7.95 -3.79
N LYS A 51 14.75 7.47 -2.95
CA LYS A 51 14.73 6.10 -2.44
C LYS A 51 13.53 5.84 -1.53
N GLU A 52 13.18 6.76 -0.65
CA GLU A 52 12.03 6.60 0.24
C GLU A 52 10.71 6.68 -0.52
N LYS A 53 10.61 7.55 -1.54
CA LYS A 53 9.45 7.60 -2.44
C LYS A 53 9.27 6.25 -3.17
N TYR A 54 10.36 5.68 -3.68
CA TYR A 54 10.35 4.35 -4.27
C TYR A 54 9.88 3.29 -3.28
N LEU A 55 10.47 3.24 -2.08
CA LEU A 55 10.11 2.23 -1.07
C LEU A 55 8.67 2.38 -0.58
N LEU A 56 8.16 3.61 -0.49
CA LEU A 56 6.77 3.87 -0.12
C LEU A 56 5.81 3.35 -1.20
N GLN A 57 6.10 3.61 -2.48
CA GLN A 57 5.34 3.07 -3.60
C GLN A 57 5.39 1.54 -3.62
N ALA A 58 6.57 0.96 -3.48
CA ALA A 58 6.76 -0.48 -3.43
C ALA A 58 5.98 -1.11 -2.26
N ALA A 59 5.96 -0.46 -1.10
CA ALA A 59 5.20 -0.94 0.06
C ALA A 59 3.69 -0.96 -0.21
N VAL A 60 3.16 0.07 -0.86
CA VAL A 60 1.74 0.13 -1.29
C VAL A 60 1.43 -0.97 -2.31
N ASP A 61 2.29 -1.17 -3.30
CA ASP A 61 2.07 -2.19 -4.33
C ASP A 61 2.15 -3.60 -3.76
N VAL A 62 3.04 -3.83 -2.79
CA VAL A 62 3.11 -5.08 -2.02
C VAL A 62 1.86 -5.27 -1.16
N GLU A 63 1.38 -4.25 -0.44
CA GLU A 63 0.14 -4.35 0.35
C GLU A 63 -1.08 -4.70 -0.53
N LYS A 64 -1.24 -4.03 -1.67
CA LYS A 64 -2.28 -4.37 -2.66
C LYS A 64 -2.17 -5.81 -3.14
N PHE A 65 -0.95 -6.26 -3.42
CA PHE A 65 -0.69 -7.64 -3.83
C PHE A 65 -1.08 -8.64 -2.73
N LEU A 66 -0.61 -8.43 -1.49
CA LEU A 66 -0.89 -9.29 -0.36
C LEU A 66 -2.39 -9.34 -0.06
N TYR A 67 -3.07 -8.20 -0.10
CA TYR A 67 -4.52 -8.13 0.07
C TYR A 67 -5.24 -8.98 -0.98
N LYS A 68 -4.90 -8.82 -2.26
CA LYS A 68 -5.49 -9.61 -3.37
C LYS A 68 -5.19 -11.10 -3.24
N ALA A 69 -3.97 -11.47 -2.85
CA ALA A 69 -3.52 -12.85 -2.77
C ALA A 69 -4.07 -13.59 -1.54
N THR A 70 -4.35 -12.87 -0.46
CA THR A 70 -4.69 -13.46 0.86
C THR A 70 -6.07 -13.11 1.37
N GLY A 71 -6.81 -12.27 0.64
CA GLY A 71 -8.10 -11.73 1.10
C GLY A 71 -7.96 -10.84 2.33
N GLY A 72 -6.83 -10.17 2.49
CA GLY A 72 -6.52 -9.29 3.63
C GLY A 72 -6.15 -10.03 4.92
N SER A 73 -5.83 -11.33 4.86
CA SER A 73 -5.38 -12.09 6.05
C SER A 73 -3.91 -11.89 6.38
N VAL A 74 -3.13 -11.32 5.45
CA VAL A 74 -1.73 -10.96 5.64
C VAL A 74 -1.49 -9.56 5.09
N SER A 75 -0.79 -8.73 5.87
CA SER A 75 -0.28 -7.42 5.49
C SER A 75 1.25 -7.44 5.41
N LEU A 76 1.86 -6.38 4.89
CA LEU A 76 3.32 -6.23 4.86
C LEU A 76 3.91 -6.19 6.29
N GLY A 77 3.15 -5.64 7.25
CA GLY A 77 3.54 -5.59 8.65
C GLY A 77 3.69 -6.97 9.32
N ASP A 78 3.04 -8.00 8.76
CA ASP A 78 3.11 -9.38 9.26
C ASP A 78 4.34 -10.14 8.73
N LEU A 79 5.07 -9.56 7.76
CA LEU A 79 6.21 -10.19 7.14
C LEU A 79 7.51 -9.95 7.91
N SER A 80 8.37 -10.95 7.91
CA SER A 80 9.75 -10.83 8.40
C SER A 80 10.74 -11.39 7.38
N VAL A 81 11.94 -10.82 7.30
CA VAL A 81 13.00 -11.29 6.42
C VAL A 81 14.20 -11.75 7.23
N GLU A 82 14.58 -13.01 7.09
CA GLU A 82 15.76 -13.61 7.71
C GLU A 82 16.61 -14.31 6.65
N ASN A 83 17.91 -13.98 6.56
CA ASN A 83 18.82 -14.58 5.56
C ASN A 83 18.26 -14.53 4.13
N ALA A 84 17.69 -13.39 3.74
CA ALA A 84 16.99 -13.14 2.46
C ALA A 84 15.72 -13.98 2.22
N THR A 85 15.31 -14.81 3.17
CA THR A 85 14.07 -15.57 3.14
C THR A 85 12.95 -14.75 3.75
N ILE A 86 11.82 -14.64 3.03
CA ILE A 86 10.61 -13.97 3.49
C ILE A 86 9.77 -14.98 4.27
N HIS A 87 9.23 -14.57 5.41
CA HIS A 87 8.36 -15.37 6.27
C HIS A 87 7.07 -14.61 6.60
N GLY A 88 6.06 -15.32 7.12
CA GLY A 88 4.76 -14.75 7.51
C GLY A 88 3.64 -15.01 6.51
N LEU A 89 3.95 -15.64 5.37
CA LEU A 89 2.99 -15.92 4.30
C LEU A 89 2.39 -17.34 4.41
N PRO A 90 1.17 -17.57 3.88
CA PRO A 90 0.66 -18.91 3.65
C PRO A 90 1.62 -19.70 2.75
N LYS A 91 1.75 -21.01 2.99
CA LYS A 91 2.82 -21.84 2.39
C LYS A 91 2.96 -21.70 0.87
N THR A 92 1.84 -21.66 0.14
CA THR A 92 1.86 -21.51 -1.32
C THR A 92 2.44 -20.17 -1.77
N LEU A 93 2.15 -19.09 -1.05
CA LEU A 93 2.64 -17.74 -1.36
C LEU A 93 4.09 -17.55 -0.89
N ASP A 94 4.44 -18.15 0.25
CA ASP A 94 5.80 -18.25 0.77
C ASP A 94 6.74 -18.91 -0.26
N ASP A 95 6.36 -20.08 -0.79
CA ASP A 95 7.14 -20.79 -1.79
C ASP A 95 7.29 -19.96 -3.07
N LEU A 96 6.23 -19.25 -3.48
CA LEU A 96 6.20 -18.45 -4.70
C LEU A 96 7.10 -17.21 -4.64
N LEU A 97 7.09 -16.48 -3.52
CA LEU A 97 7.94 -15.28 -3.36
C LEU A 97 9.40 -15.64 -3.06
N ASN A 98 9.65 -16.72 -2.32
CA ASN A 98 11.02 -17.15 -2.04
C ASN A 98 11.65 -17.88 -3.24
N ASN A 99 10.84 -18.54 -4.07
CA ASN A 99 11.30 -19.29 -5.24
C ASN A 99 10.48 -18.94 -6.50
N PRO A 100 10.56 -17.68 -6.99
CA PRO A 100 9.71 -17.20 -8.09
C PRO A 100 10.05 -17.82 -9.46
N GLY A 101 11.12 -18.61 -9.54
CA GLY A 101 11.64 -19.14 -10.80
C GLY A 101 11.98 -17.98 -11.74
N GLY A 102 11.48 -18.03 -12.98
CA GLY A 102 11.64 -16.97 -13.98
C GLY A 102 10.51 -15.93 -14.01
N ASN A 103 9.61 -15.91 -13.02
CA ASN A 103 8.53 -14.92 -13.00
C ASN A 103 9.03 -13.57 -12.45
N GLN A 104 9.23 -12.60 -13.35
CA GLN A 104 9.77 -11.28 -13.01
C GLN A 104 8.92 -10.57 -11.94
N THR A 105 7.59 -10.59 -12.06
CA THR A 105 6.70 -9.91 -11.11
C THR A 105 6.90 -10.39 -9.68
N TYR A 106 7.03 -11.70 -9.46
CA TYR A 106 7.29 -12.23 -8.11
C TYR A 106 8.74 -12.01 -7.65
N GLN A 107 9.70 -11.91 -8.57
CA GLN A 107 11.05 -11.48 -8.23
C GLN A 107 11.08 -10.03 -7.75
N ASP A 108 10.35 -9.15 -8.43
CA ASP A 108 10.25 -7.72 -8.09
C ASP A 108 9.62 -7.56 -6.71
N TYR A 109 8.44 -8.18 -6.45
CA TYR A 109 7.82 -8.16 -5.13
C TYR A 109 8.73 -8.72 -4.02
N ALA A 110 9.44 -9.82 -4.29
CA ALA A 110 10.37 -10.38 -3.31
C ALA A 110 11.58 -9.47 -3.08
N SER A 111 12.04 -8.72 -4.08
CA SER A 111 13.08 -7.71 -3.93
C SER A 111 12.58 -6.55 -3.08
N ASP A 112 11.42 -6.01 -3.40
CA ASP A 112 10.80 -4.89 -2.70
C ASP A 112 10.57 -5.20 -1.22
N ILE A 113 10.01 -6.37 -0.90
CA ILE A 113 9.81 -6.81 0.50
C ILE A 113 11.14 -6.82 1.27
N ARG A 114 12.22 -7.31 0.65
CA ARG A 114 13.54 -7.36 1.28
C ARG A 114 14.11 -5.96 1.48
N GLU A 115 13.97 -5.07 0.50
CA GLU A 115 14.46 -3.71 0.59
C GLU A 115 13.70 -2.90 1.64
N ILE A 116 12.38 -3.03 1.70
CA ILE A 116 11.54 -2.39 2.72
C ILE A 116 11.91 -2.92 4.11
N SER A 117 12.07 -4.24 4.26
CA SER A 117 12.49 -4.84 5.53
C SER A 117 13.87 -4.34 5.98
N ALA A 118 14.83 -4.25 5.04
CA ALA A 118 16.16 -3.73 5.32
C ALA A 118 16.14 -2.23 5.69
N TYR A 119 15.32 -1.42 5.02
CA TYR A 119 15.12 -0.02 5.39
C TYR A 119 14.58 0.09 6.82
N LYS A 120 13.53 -0.68 7.16
CA LYS A 120 12.94 -0.68 8.50
C LYS A 120 13.95 -1.06 9.59
N GLN A 121 14.79 -2.05 9.34
CA GLN A 121 15.84 -2.47 10.27
C GLN A 121 16.93 -1.40 10.46
N THR A 122 17.33 -0.72 9.39
CA THR A 122 18.44 0.26 9.42
C THR A 122 18.03 1.64 9.92
N GLN A 123 16.84 2.10 9.55
CA GLN A 123 16.31 3.41 9.96
C GLN A 123 15.51 3.34 11.26
N HIS A 124 15.17 2.13 11.74
CA HIS A 124 14.22 1.93 12.84
C HIS A 124 12.88 2.65 12.60
N LYS A 125 12.49 2.76 11.32
CA LYS A 125 11.32 3.50 10.85
C LYS A 125 10.57 2.67 9.82
N ASP A 126 9.24 2.59 9.95
CA ASP A 126 8.40 1.99 8.93
C ASP A 126 8.17 3.00 7.80
N ILE A 127 8.41 2.62 6.54
CA ILE A 127 8.23 3.55 5.42
C ILE A 127 6.77 3.97 5.26
N MET A 128 5.82 3.11 5.65
CA MET A 128 4.39 3.40 5.57
C MET A 128 3.88 4.25 6.75
N SER A 129 4.72 4.61 7.72
CA SER A 129 4.25 5.43 8.87
C SER A 129 3.77 6.82 8.48
N GLU A 130 4.27 7.34 7.35
CA GLU A 130 3.88 8.65 6.80
C GLU A 130 2.60 8.56 5.93
N LEU A 131 2.07 7.35 5.70
CA LEU A 131 0.99 7.15 4.76
C LEU A 131 -0.39 7.34 5.43
N ASN A 132 -1.03 8.48 5.16
CA ASN A 132 -2.40 8.74 5.60
C ASN A 132 -3.25 9.33 4.47
N VAL A 133 -3.62 8.49 3.50
CA VAL A 133 -4.27 8.95 2.27
C VAL A 133 -5.70 9.38 2.55
N GLN A 134 -5.92 10.68 2.65
CA GLN A 134 -7.24 11.26 2.88
C GLN A 134 -7.53 12.45 1.98
N PHE A 135 -8.67 12.36 1.27
CA PHE A 135 -9.27 13.48 0.56
C PHE A 135 -10.49 13.98 1.31
N VAL A 136 -10.54 15.28 1.58
CA VAL A 136 -11.66 15.95 2.24
C VAL A 136 -12.40 16.81 1.22
N ILE A 137 -13.73 16.72 1.24
CA ILE A 137 -14.59 17.60 0.46
C ILE A 137 -15.28 18.53 1.45
N ALA A 138 -14.90 19.80 1.43
CA ALA A 138 -15.44 20.83 2.31
C ALA A 138 -15.69 22.11 1.51
N ASP A 139 -16.87 22.71 1.71
CA ASP A 139 -17.26 23.98 1.07
C ASP A 139 -17.09 24.01 -0.46
N GLY A 140 -17.37 22.86 -1.12
CA GLY A 140 -17.23 22.72 -2.58
C GLY A 140 -15.79 22.58 -3.07
N THR A 141 -14.81 22.43 -2.17
CA THR A 141 -13.39 22.25 -2.48
C THR A 141 -12.93 20.84 -2.13
N ILE A 142 -11.94 20.32 -2.87
CA ILE A 142 -11.24 19.09 -2.54
C ILE A 142 -9.90 19.47 -1.91
N GLN A 143 -9.61 18.90 -0.75
CA GLN A 143 -8.38 19.08 0.02
C GLN A 143 -7.72 17.72 0.26
N ILE A 144 -6.40 17.72 0.38
CA ILE A 144 -5.60 16.57 0.79
C ILE A 144 -5.12 16.86 2.21
N ASN A 145 -5.34 15.91 3.11
CA ASN A 145 -4.98 16.00 4.52
C ASN A 145 -3.84 15.05 4.87
#